data_AF-A0A151JQ93-F1
#
_entry.id   AF-A0A151JQ93-F1
#
_cell.length_a   1.000
_cell.length_b   1.000
_cell.length_c   1.000
_cell.angle_alpha   90.00
_cell.angle_beta   90.00
_cell.angle_gamma   90.00
#
_symmetry.space_group_name_H-M   'P 1'
#
loop_
_entity.id
_entity.type
_entity.pdbx_description
1 polymer ?
#
loop_
_entity_poly.entity_id
_entity_poly.type
_entity_poly.pdbx_seq_one_letter_code
_entity_poly.pdbx_strand_id
1 'polypeptide(L)'
;MASNKSRHYTPAEKNLFLQILNKYKDIIECKKSNVNTLREKVAWTNICGEFNNSSLITQERNIQQLKKLWTNLKQTQRDIITKERQARFATGGGPEAPSSELDPNVALIAPNLMATAPTLFS
;
A
#
# COMPACT_ATOMS: atom_id res chain seq x y z
N MET A 1 -11.35 -30.56 10.12
CA MET A 1 -10.23 -29.60 10.01
C MET A 1 -10.64 -28.50 9.06
N ALA A 2 -10.93 -27.30 9.56
CA ALA A 2 -11.39 -26.20 8.72
C ALA A 2 -10.24 -25.72 7.82
N SER A 3 -10.46 -25.74 6.51
CA SER A 3 -9.52 -25.23 5.50
C SER A 3 -9.18 -23.77 5.84
N ASN A 4 -7.94 -23.52 6.25
CA ASN A 4 -7.42 -22.18 6.55
C ASN A 4 -7.15 -21.45 5.23
N LYS A 5 -8.21 -21.17 4.46
CA LYS A 5 -8.13 -20.26 3.31
C LYS A 5 -7.95 -18.86 3.86
N SER A 6 -6.79 -18.26 3.59
CA SER A 6 -6.54 -16.84 3.89
C SER A 6 -7.68 -15.99 3.33
N ARG A 7 -8.47 -15.36 4.21
CA ARG A 7 -9.52 -14.43 3.77
C ARG A 7 -8.89 -13.19 3.14
N HIS A 8 -9.51 -12.71 2.08
CA HIS A 8 -9.15 -11.44 1.45
C HIS A 8 -9.45 -10.28 2.40
N TYR A 9 -8.62 -9.24 2.33
CA TYR A 9 -8.87 -8.01 3.08
C TYR A 9 -10.06 -7.26 2.48
N THR A 10 -11.06 -6.98 3.31
CA THR A 10 -12.20 -6.13 2.97
C THR A 10 -11.75 -4.66 2.81
N PRO A 11 -12.54 -3.82 2.12
CA PRO A 11 -12.24 -2.39 2.02
C PRO A 11 -12.12 -1.70 3.39
N ALA A 12 -12.98 -2.07 4.35
CA ALA A 12 -12.94 -1.53 5.71
C ALA A 12 -11.63 -1.90 6.43
N GLU A 13 -11.19 -3.16 6.30
CA GLU A 13 -9.90 -3.61 6.86
C GLU A 13 -8.72 -2.87 6.23
N LYS A 14 -8.74 -2.65 4.91
CA LYS A 14 -7.69 -1.88 4.22
C LYS A 14 -7.67 -0.42 4.68
N ASN A 15 -8.83 0.21 4.85
CA ASN A 15 -8.92 1.58 5.35
C ASN A 15 -8.41 1.71 6.78
N LEU A 16 -8.81 0.80 7.67
CA LEU A 16 -8.28 0.74 9.03
C LEU A 16 -6.75 0.57 9.02
N PHE A 17 -6.24 -0.34 8.20
CA PHE A 17 -4.80 -0.56 8.06
C PHE A 17 -4.08 0.72 7.64
N LEU A 18 -4.59 1.44 6.64
CA LEU A 18 -4.01 2.71 6.18
C LEU A 18 -4.06 3.80 7.26
N GLN A 19 -5.16 3.90 8.03
CA GLN A 19 -5.27 4.84 9.14
C GLN A 19 -4.22 4.58 10.22
N ILE A 20 -4.03 3.31 10.61
CA ILE A 20 -3.01 2.92 11.59
C ILE A 20 -1.62 3.22 11.01
N LEU A 21 -1.35 2.78 9.79
CA LEU A 21 -0.03 2.91 9.16
C LEU A 21 0.36 4.38 8.94
N ASN A 22 -0.60 5.27 8.69
CA ASN A 22 -0.37 6.72 8.57
C ASN A 22 0.24 7.33 9.85
N LYS A 23 -0.09 6.81 11.05
CA LYS A 23 0.52 7.25 12.32
C LYS A 23 2.02 6.94 12.39
N TYR A 24 2.47 5.93 11.64
CA TYR A 24 3.85 5.45 11.62
C TYR A 24 4.59 5.80 10.31
N LYS A 25 3.99 6.60 9.42
CA LYS A 25 4.50 6.86 8.06
C LYS A 25 5.95 7.32 8.04
N ASP A 26 6.34 8.18 8.99
CA ASP A 26 7.69 8.76 9.05
C ASP A 26 8.75 7.71 9.40
N ILE A 27 8.34 6.61 10.04
CA ILE A 27 9.21 5.47 10.33
C ILE A 27 9.19 4.49 9.16
N ILE A 28 8.00 4.17 8.63
CA ILE A 28 7.82 3.14 7.59
C ILE A 28 8.37 3.57 6.22
N GLU A 29 8.26 4.84 5.85
CA GLU A 29 8.71 5.37 4.56
C GLU A 29 10.01 6.19 4.67
N CYS A 30 10.75 6.05 5.79
CA CYS A 30 12.04 6.70 5.96
C CYS A 30 13.11 6.11 5.02
N LYS A 31 13.64 6.94 4.11
CA LYS A 31 14.68 6.54 3.14
C LYS A 31 16.10 6.43 3.71
N LYS A 32 16.35 6.81 4.98
CA LYS A 32 17.70 6.80 5.57
C LYS A 32 18.07 5.39 6.06
N SER A 33 18.83 4.68 5.23
CA SER A 33 18.98 3.21 5.18
C SER A 33 19.56 2.49 6.42
N ASN A 34 20.19 3.14 7.40
CA ASN A 34 20.98 2.42 8.41
C ASN A 34 20.53 2.58 9.88
N VAL A 35 19.77 3.61 10.24
CA VAL A 35 19.43 3.89 11.66
C VAL A 35 18.08 3.28 12.07
N ASN A 36 17.30 2.78 11.11
CA ASN A 36 15.86 2.61 11.30
C ASN A 36 15.39 1.16 11.44
N THR A 37 16.26 0.14 11.35
CA THR A 37 15.81 -1.27 11.34
C THR A 37 15.12 -1.72 12.62
N LEU A 38 15.58 -1.26 13.80
CA LEU A 38 14.92 -1.56 15.08
C LEU A 38 13.61 -0.80 15.24
N ARG A 39 13.61 0.50 14.92
CA ARG A 39 12.41 1.36 14.99
C ARG A 39 11.33 0.88 14.03
N GLU A 40 11.70 0.45 12.82
CA GLU A 40 10.78 -0.14 11.85
C GLU A 40 10.21 -1.47 12.39
N LYS A 41 11.04 -2.35 12.97
CA LYS A 41 10.55 -3.58 13.61
C LYS A 41 9.53 -3.28 14.70
N VAL A 42 9.83 -2.35 15.61
CA VAL A 42 8.91 -1.94 16.68
C VAL A 42 7.63 -1.33 16.12
N ALA A 43 7.73 -0.46 15.11
CA ALA A 43 6.57 0.14 14.45
C ALA A 43 5.67 -0.95 13.83
N TRP A 44 6.24 -1.92 13.13
CA TRP A 44 5.46 -3.03 12.56
C TRP A 44 4.81 -3.91 13.62
N THR A 45 5.46 -4.16 14.75
CA THR A 45 4.84 -4.86 15.89
C THR A 45 3.66 -4.08 16.43
N ASN A 46 3.80 -2.76 16.61
CA ASN A 46 2.71 -1.90 17.09
C ASN A 46 1.56 -1.83 16.10
N ILE A 47 1.84 -1.66 14.80
CA ILE A 47 0.83 -1.68 13.73
C ILE A 47 0.07 -3.01 13.74
N CYS A 48 0.77 -4.14 13.87
CA CYS A 48 0.17 -5.46 13.91
C CYS A 48 -0.74 -5.62 15.14
N GLY A 49 -0.30 -5.14 16.31
CA GLY A 49 -1.09 -5.13 17.53
C GLY A 49 -2.34 -4.26 17.43
N GLU A 50 -2.20 -3.01 16.99
CA GLU A 50 -3.32 -2.07 16.78
C GLU A 50 -4.33 -2.62 15.77
N PHE A 51 -3.85 -3.24 14.68
CA PHE A 51 -4.70 -3.83 13.67
C PHE A 51 -5.51 -5.00 14.24
N ASN A 52 -4.84 -6.00 14.83
CA ASN A 52 -5.51 -7.20 15.33
C ASN A 52 -6.45 -6.91 16.52
N ASN A 53 -6.17 -5.89 17.33
CA ASN A 53 -7.02 -5.49 18.46
C ASN A 53 -8.26 -4.69 18.05
N SER A 54 -8.37 -4.28 16.79
CA SER A 54 -9.54 -3.54 16.32
C SER A 54 -10.75 -4.44 16.20
N SER A 55 -11.91 -3.95 16.63
CA SER A 55 -13.19 -4.66 16.54
C SER A 55 -13.64 -4.96 15.11
N LEU A 56 -13.04 -4.32 14.11
CA LEU A 56 -13.29 -4.57 12.69
C LEU A 56 -12.57 -5.82 12.17
N ILE A 57 -11.59 -6.34 12.91
CA ILE A 57 -10.78 -7.48 12.48
C ILE A 57 -11.37 -8.77 13.01
N THR A 58 -11.76 -9.64 12.08
CA THR A 58 -12.31 -10.97 12.38
C THR A 58 -11.27 -12.09 12.26
N GLN A 59 -10.10 -11.76 11.68
CA GLN A 59 -9.00 -12.70 11.49
C GLN A 59 -7.67 -12.00 11.76
N GLU A 60 -6.96 -12.48 12.76
CA GLU A 60 -5.63 -11.99 13.09
C GLU A 60 -4.67 -12.16 11.91
N ARG A 61 -3.80 -11.16 11.77
CA ARG A 61 -2.74 -11.12 10.76
C ARG A 61 -1.40 -11.06 11.43
N ASN A 62 -0.41 -11.66 10.76
CA ASN A 62 0.97 -11.51 11.16
C ASN A 62 1.61 -10.30 10.47
N ILE A 63 2.76 -9.87 11.00
CA ILE A 63 3.52 -8.74 10.47
C ILE A 63 3.86 -8.92 8.99
N GLN A 64 4.22 -10.14 8.55
CA GLN A 64 4.59 -10.40 7.16
C GLN A 64 3.40 -10.19 6.20
N GLN A 65 2.20 -10.60 6.60
CA GLN A 65 0.96 -10.39 5.85
C GLN A 65 0.63 -8.90 5.71
N LEU A 66 0.81 -8.11 6.77
CA LEU A 66 0.58 -6.66 6.73
C LEU A 66 1.63 -5.92 5.88
N LYS A 67 2.91 -6.33 5.97
CA LYS A 67 3.96 -5.85 5.07
C LYS A 67 3.64 -6.15 3.61
N LYS A 68 3.13 -7.36 3.34
CA LYS A 68 2.72 -7.76 1.99
C LYS A 68 1.51 -6.97 1.51
N LEU A 69 0.52 -6.72 2.38
CA LEU A 69 -0.61 -5.85 2.08
C LEU A 69 -0.14 -4.46 1.66
N TRP A 70 0.76 -3.84 2.44
CA TRP A 70 1.30 -2.53 2.10
C TRP A 70 2.04 -2.50 0.76
N THR A 71 2.87 -3.52 0.51
CA THR A 71 3.59 -3.67 -0.76
C THR A 71 2.61 -3.77 -1.94
N ASN A 72 1.54 -4.56 -1.78
CA ASN A 72 0.52 -4.72 -2.82
C ASN A 72 -0.26 -3.43 -3.06
N LEU A 73 -0.64 -2.68 -2.00
CA LEU A 73 -1.32 -1.38 -2.14
C LEU A 73 -0.46 -0.38 -2.91
N LYS A 74 0.84 -0.30 -2.61
CA LYS A 74 1.79 0.52 -3.38
C LYS A 74 1.91 0.07 -4.83
N GLN A 75 1.96 -1.24 -5.08
CA GLN A 75 2.05 -1.78 -6.43
C GLN A 75 0.80 -1.44 -7.26
N THR A 76 -0.40 -1.62 -6.69
CA THR A 76 -1.65 -1.26 -7.37
C THR A 76 -1.67 0.21 -7.77
N GLN A 77 -1.21 1.11 -6.90
CA GLN A 77 -1.09 2.53 -7.24
C GLN A 77 -0.06 2.78 -8.35
N ARG A 78 1.11 2.11 -8.34
CA ARG A 78 2.10 2.21 -9.44
C ARG A 78 1.55 1.71 -10.77
N ASP A 79 0.76 0.64 -10.75
CA ASP A 79 0.16 0.06 -11.95
C ASP A 79 -0.88 1.00 -12.56
N ILE A 80 -1.69 1.67 -11.72
CA ILE A 80 -2.63 2.71 -12.16
C ILE A 80 -1.88 3.85 -12.85
N ILE A 81 -0.86 4.41 -12.19
CA ILE A 81 -0.03 5.51 -12.75
C ILE A 81 0.61 5.09 -14.08
N THR A 82 1.15 3.87 -14.14
CA THR A 82 1.81 3.36 -15.34
C THR A 82 0.82 3.18 -16.50
N LYS A 83 -0.37 2.66 -16.23
CA LYS A 83 -1.45 2.51 -17.23
C LYS A 83 -1.94 3.86 -17.72
N GLU A 84 -2.17 4.83 -16.84
CA GLU A 84 -2.55 6.19 -17.23
C GLU A 84 -1.48 6.84 -18.13
N ARG A 85 -0.20 6.69 -17.75
CA ARG A 85 0.92 7.18 -18.57
C ARG A 85 0.93 6.50 -19.95
N GLN A 86 0.83 5.18 -20.00
CA GLN A 86 0.79 4.42 -21.26
C GLN A 86 -0.40 4.84 -22.14
N ALA A 87 -1.59 5.00 -21.57
CA ALA A 87 -2.77 5.46 -22.30
C ALA A 87 -2.57 6.86 -22.91
N ARG A 88 -1.92 7.79 -22.18
CA ARG A 88 -1.59 9.12 -22.70
C ARG A 88 -0.59 9.09 -23.85
N PHE A 89 0.37 8.17 -23.85
CA PHE A 89 1.35 8.03 -24.94
C PHE A 89 0.81 7.24 -26.14
N ALA A 90 -0.25 6.46 -25.96
CA ALA A 90 -0.96 5.77 -27.04
C ALA A 90 -1.92 6.74 -27.77
N THR A 91 -1.39 7.76 -28.44
CA THR A 91 -2.18 8.73 -29.25
C THR A 91 -2.61 8.15 -30.59
N GLY A 92 -3.29 6.99 -30.56
CA GLY A 92 -3.89 6.32 -31.72
C GLY A 92 -5.39 6.54 -31.83
N GLY A 93 -5.91 7.72 -31.46
CA GLY A 93 -7.31 8.12 -31.69
C GLY A 93 -8.40 7.33 -30.95
N GLY A 94 -8.04 6.50 -29.96
CA GLY A 94 -8.99 5.74 -29.16
C GLY A 94 -9.57 6.53 -27.98
N PRO A 95 -10.75 6.15 -27.44
CA PRO A 95 -11.36 6.81 -26.29
C PRO A 95 -10.44 6.79 -25.06
N GLU A 96 -10.46 7.87 -24.28
CA GLU A 96 -9.73 7.94 -23.00
C GLU A 96 -10.20 6.80 -22.09
N ALA A 97 -9.28 5.92 -21.70
CA ALA A 97 -9.59 4.86 -20.75
C ALA A 97 -10.00 5.48 -19.42
N PRO A 98 -11.01 4.94 -18.71
CA PRO A 98 -11.47 5.51 -17.45
C PRO A 98 -10.32 5.57 -16.45
N SER A 99 -9.97 6.78 -16.02
CA SER A 99 -8.97 7.05 -14.98
C SER A 99 -9.37 6.28 -13.73
N SER A 100 -8.58 5.27 -13.37
CA SER A 100 -8.79 4.54 -12.12
C SER A 100 -8.29 5.45 -11.00
N GLU A 101 -9.19 5.93 -10.15
CA GLU A 101 -8.87 6.95 -9.14
C GLU A 101 -7.79 6.43 -8.18
N LEU A 102 -6.71 7.20 -8.01
CA LEU A 102 -5.64 6.92 -7.07
C LEU A 102 -6.18 6.95 -5.63
N ASP A 103 -5.66 6.09 -4.76
CA ASP A 103 -6.11 6.06 -3.37
C ASP A 103 -5.43 7.21 -2.60
N PRO A 104 -6.19 8.23 -2.16
CA PRO A 104 -5.61 9.40 -1.52
C PRO A 104 -4.88 9.06 -0.22
N ASN A 105 -5.29 8.01 0.49
CA ASN A 105 -4.64 7.59 1.73
C ASN A 105 -3.28 6.94 1.45
N VAL A 106 -3.17 6.16 0.38
CA VAL A 106 -1.89 5.57 -0.04
C VAL A 106 -0.94 6.68 -0.51
N ALA A 107 -1.45 7.65 -1.27
CA ALA A 107 -0.66 8.79 -1.74
C ALA A 107 -0.15 9.67 -0.58
N LEU A 108 -0.97 9.87 0.47
CA LEU A 108 -0.59 10.62 1.67
C LEU A 108 0.57 9.97 2.44
N ILE A 109 0.57 8.64 2.52
CA ILE A 109 1.57 7.87 3.26
C ILE A 109 2.86 7.73 2.44
N ALA A 110 2.74 7.47 1.13
CA ALA A 110 3.87 7.27 0.23
C ALA A 110 3.88 8.30 -0.92
N PRO A 111 4.14 9.58 -0.64
CA PRO A 111 4.11 10.63 -1.67
C PRO A 111 5.19 10.42 -2.75
N ASN A 112 6.30 9.75 -2.38
CA ASN A 112 7.39 9.42 -3.29
C ASN A 112 7.02 8.36 -4.36
N LEU A 113 5.88 7.68 -4.20
CA LEU A 113 5.40 6.68 -5.15
C LEU A 113 5.14 7.30 -6.52
N MET A 114 4.65 8.54 -6.56
CA MET A 114 4.36 9.32 -7.76
C MET A 114 5.64 9.76 -8.50
N ALA A 115 6.75 9.94 -7.78
CA ALA A 115 7.97 10.55 -8.33
C ALA A 115 8.95 9.55 -8.97
N THR A 116 8.77 8.24 -8.76
CA THR A 116 9.77 7.20 -9.11
C THR A 116 9.26 6.16 -10.11
N ALA A 117 8.20 6.46 -10.86
CA ALA A 117 7.81 5.61 -11.98
C ALA A 117 8.98 5.55 -12.99
N PRO A 118 9.47 4.35 -13.38
CA PRO A 118 10.52 4.25 -14.38
C PRO A 118 10.03 4.95 -15.65
N THR A 119 10.73 5.99 -16.06
CA THR A 119 10.61 6.45 -17.44
C THR A 119 11.15 5.31 -18.29
N LEU A 120 10.25 4.51 -18.88
CA LEU A 120 10.61 3.62 -19.97
C LEU A 120 11.09 4.49 -21.15
N PHE A 121 12.35 4.90 -21.08
CA PHE A 121 13.26 5.21 -22.18
C PHE A 121 14.35 4.13 -22.04
N SER A 122 14.77 3.38 -23.04
CA SER A 122 14.66 3.41 -24.50
C SER A 122 14.65 1.98 -25.01
#